data_AF-A0A925L5Y8-F1
#
_entry.id   AF-A0A925L5Y8-F1
#
_cell.length_a   1.000
_cell.length_b   1.000
_cell.length_c   1.000
_cell.angle_alpha   90.00
_cell.angle_beta   90.00
_cell.angle_gamma   90.00
#
_symmetry.space_group_name_H-M   'P 1'
#
loop_
_entity.id
_entity.type
_entity.pdbx_description
1 polymer ?
#
loop_
_entity_poly.entity_id
_entity_poly.type
_entity_poly.pdbx_seq_one_letter_code
_entity_poly.pdbx_strand_id
1 'polypeptide(L)'
;MLDFFETVAKAIADPTRIRILKLLEGGETCVGQITTVLDLAPATVSKHLAALRAAGLLQQRRHGKWKYYRLAERELNPYAHQFLALIRKAMTDDPIIIEDGILLTRTALSSRACPPNVEQMAGDTVANNVRWL
;
A
#
# COMPACT_ATOMS: atom_id res chain seq x y z
N MET A 1 -11.52 -22.19 7.42
CA MET A 1 -10.22 -21.81 8.05
C MET A 1 -9.11 -21.82 7.01
N LEU A 2 -8.95 -22.92 6.26
CA LEU A 2 -8.03 -22.99 5.11
C LEU A 2 -8.33 -21.95 4.02
N ASP A 3 -9.59 -21.67 3.74
CA ASP A 3 -10.01 -20.72 2.69
C ASP A 3 -9.49 -19.30 2.95
N PHE A 4 -9.42 -18.88 4.22
CA PHE A 4 -8.89 -17.57 4.60
C PHE A 4 -7.38 -17.47 4.33
N PHE A 5 -6.63 -18.53 4.65
CA PHE A 5 -5.20 -18.60 4.38
C PHE A 5 -4.94 -18.63 2.87
N GLU A 6 -5.63 -19.49 2.13
CA GLU A 6 -5.51 -19.63 0.68
C GLU A 6 -5.82 -18.32 -0.04
N THR A 7 -6.87 -17.61 0.38
CA THR A 7 -7.25 -16.31 -0.20
C THR A 7 -6.12 -15.29 -0.04
N VAL A 8 -5.48 -15.23 1.14
CA VAL A 8 -4.35 -14.31 1.38
C VAL A 8 -3.12 -14.73 0.58
N ALA A 9 -2.77 -16.02 0.59
CA ALA A 9 -1.65 -16.55 -0.16
C ALA A 9 -1.77 -16.26 -1.67
N LYS A 10 -2.96 -16.50 -2.25
CA LYS A 10 -3.28 -16.14 -3.63
C LYS A 10 -3.27 -14.63 -3.88
N ALA A 11 -3.62 -13.82 -2.88
CA ALA A 11 -3.58 -12.36 -2.97
C ALA A 11 -2.15 -11.82 -3.06
N ILE A 12 -1.19 -12.43 -2.38
CA ILE A 12 0.19 -11.94 -2.33
C ILE A 12 1.10 -12.56 -3.39
N ALA A 13 0.71 -13.67 -4.00
CA ALA A 13 1.48 -14.38 -5.04
C ALA A 13 1.48 -13.64 -6.39
N ASP A 14 1.76 -12.34 -6.39
CA ASP A 14 1.91 -11.49 -7.58
C ASP A 14 2.80 -10.30 -7.22
N PRO A 15 3.80 -10.00 -8.07
CA PRO A 15 4.81 -9.00 -7.76
C PRO A 15 4.22 -7.60 -7.62
N THR A 16 3.26 -7.22 -8.46
CA THR A 16 2.60 -5.91 -8.40
C THR A 16 1.85 -5.71 -7.09
N ARG A 17 1.16 -6.74 -6.61
CA ARG A 17 0.47 -6.70 -5.31
C ARG A 17 1.44 -6.57 -4.14
N ILE A 18 2.60 -7.21 -4.19
CA ILE A 18 3.66 -7.01 -3.18
C ILE A 18 4.17 -5.57 -3.20
N ARG A 19 4.44 -5.01 -4.39
CA ARG A 19 4.84 -3.60 -4.54
C ARG A 19 3.81 -2.64 -3.95
N ILE A 20 2.52 -2.86 -4.21
CA ILE A 20 1.42 -2.07 -3.61
C ILE A 20 1.45 -2.16 -2.08
N LEU A 21 1.60 -3.37 -1.52
CA LEU A 21 1.65 -3.54 -0.06
C LEU A 21 2.85 -2.80 0.54
N LYS A 22 4.01 -2.86 -0.11
CA LYS A 22 5.22 -2.12 0.30
C LYS A 22 5.03 -0.60 0.25
N LEU A 23 4.41 -0.08 -0.80
CA LEU A 23 4.08 1.35 -0.90
C LEU A 23 3.19 1.83 0.25
N LEU A 24 2.28 0.98 0.71
CA LEU A 24 1.33 1.29 1.79
C LEU A 24 1.91 1.12 3.20
N GLU A 25 3.15 0.62 3.35
CA GLU A 25 3.83 0.56 4.65
C GLU A 25 4.13 1.95 5.21
N GLY A 26 4.34 2.94 4.34
CA GLY A 26 4.54 4.35 4.70
C GLY A 26 3.27 5.10 5.10
N GLY A 27 2.09 4.46 4.98
CA GLY A 27 0.81 5.01 5.37
C GLY A 27 -0.23 5.02 4.26
N GLU A 28 -1.27 5.82 4.47
CA GLU A 28 -2.40 5.87 3.55
C GLU A 28 -1.98 6.53 2.22
N THR A 29 -2.25 5.87 1.09
CA THR A 29 -1.88 6.34 -0.25
C THR A 29 -3.10 6.36 -1.19
N CYS A 30 -3.20 7.36 -2.06
CA CYS A 30 -4.29 7.44 -3.02
C CYS A 30 -4.06 6.55 -4.25
N VAL A 31 -5.14 6.14 -4.91
CA VAL A 31 -5.05 5.32 -6.15
C VAL A 31 -4.22 6.01 -7.23
N GLY A 32 -4.33 7.33 -7.36
CA GLY A 32 -3.57 8.10 -8.36
C GLY A 32 -2.07 7.99 -8.15
N GLN A 33 -1.59 8.12 -6.91
CA GLN A 33 -0.18 7.95 -6.56
C GLN A 33 0.29 6.53 -6.85
N ILE A 34 -0.47 5.51 -6.45
CA ILE A 34 -0.13 4.11 -6.72
C ILE A 34 -0.03 3.86 -8.24
N THR A 35 -0.95 4.42 -9.00
CA THR A 35 -0.98 4.31 -10.47
C THR A 35 0.26 4.96 -11.11
N THR A 36 0.62 6.16 -10.66
CA THR A 36 1.81 6.87 -11.14
C THR A 36 3.10 6.13 -10.80
N VAL A 37 3.24 5.62 -9.58
CA VAL A 37 4.48 4.95 -9.14
C VAL A 37 4.69 3.63 -9.87
N LEU A 38 3.63 2.83 -10.02
CA LEU A 38 3.74 1.52 -10.66
C LEU A 38 3.75 1.59 -12.20
N ASP A 39 3.49 2.77 -12.79
CA ASP A 39 3.34 2.99 -14.22
C ASP A 39 2.34 2.00 -14.88
N LEU A 40 1.18 1.84 -14.24
CA LEU A 40 0.13 0.91 -14.69
C LEU A 40 -1.16 1.66 -15.00
N ALA A 41 -2.01 1.05 -15.84
CA ALA A 41 -3.34 1.60 -16.10
C ALA A 41 -4.20 1.61 -14.81
N PRO A 42 -5.02 2.65 -14.57
CA PRO A 42 -5.88 2.74 -13.38
C PRO A 42 -6.81 1.55 -13.18
N ALA A 43 -7.29 0.93 -14.27
CA ALA A 43 -8.14 -0.26 -14.23
C ALA A 43 -7.39 -1.47 -13.66
N THR A 44 -6.12 -1.65 -14.05
CA THR A 44 -5.24 -2.73 -13.57
C THR A 44 -4.96 -2.56 -12.09
N VAL A 45 -4.56 -1.36 -11.66
CA VAL A 45 -4.31 -1.05 -10.25
C VAL A 45 -5.56 -1.27 -9.41
N SER A 46 -6.73 -0.81 -9.89
CA SER A 46 -8.01 -1.03 -9.22
C SER A 46 -8.34 -2.51 -9.03
N LYS A 47 -8.01 -3.37 -10.01
CA LYS A 47 -8.18 -4.82 -9.91
C LYS A 47 -7.28 -5.43 -8.84
N HIS A 48 -6.00 -5.04 -8.79
CA HIS A 48 -5.08 -5.50 -7.75
C HIS A 48 -5.53 -5.06 -6.35
N LEU A 49 -5.93 -3.80 -6.19
CA LEU A 49 -6.47 -3.27 -4.93
C LEU A 49 -7.75 -3.98 -4.49
N ALA A 50 -8.64 -4.33 -5.43
CA ALA A 50 -9.84 -5.09 -5.13
C ALA A 50 -9.52 -6.50 -4.63
N ALA A 51 -8.55 -7.19 -5.25
CA ALA A 51 -8.11 -8.52 -4.82
C ALA A 51 -7.47 -8.49 -3.42
N LEU A 52 -6.60 -7.52 -3.15
CA LEU A 52 -5.97 -7.34 -1.84
C LEU A 52 -6.99 -7.01 -0.74
N ARG A 53 -7.97 -6.16 -1.04
CA ARG A 53 -9.08 -5.84 -0.13
C ARG A 53 -9.98 -7.05 0.13
N ALA A 54 -10.30 -7.84 -0.89
CA ALA A 54 -11.07 -9.07 -0.74
C ALA A 54 -10.36 -10.09 0.16
N ALA A 55 -9.02 -10.11 0.15
CA ALA A 55 -8.21 -10.92 1.05
C ALA A 55 -8.09 -10.36 2.48
N GLY A 56 -8.63 -9.16 2.74
CA GLY A 56 -8.54 -8.52 4.05
C GLY A 56 -7.18 -7.87 4.35
N LEU A 57 -6.32 -7.66 3.35
CA LEU A 57 -5.00 -7.05 3.51
C LEU A 57 -5.04 -5.52 3.51
N LEU A 58 -6.08 -4.94 2.90
CA LEU A 58 -6.24 -3.50 2.73
C LEU A 58 -7.56 -2.99 3.28
N GLN A 59 -7.54 -1.75 3.74
CA GLN A 59 -8.72 -0.94 4.01
C GLN A 59 -8.78 0.22 3.02
N GLN A 60 -9.99 0.66 2.70
CA GLN A 60 -10.24 1.77 1.79
C GLN A 60 -10.99 2.88 2.52
N ARG A 61 -10.53 4.12 2.33
CA ARG A 61 -11.25 5.34 2.72
C ARG A 61 -11.59 6.15 1.48
N ARG A 62 -12.70 6.88 1.53
CA ARG A 62 -13.09 7.80 0.45
C ARG A 62 -13.11 9.22 1.00
N HIS A 63 -12.44 10.12 0.29
CA HIS A 63 -12.44 11.55 0.62
C HIS A 63 -12.77 12.34 -0.65
N GLY A 64 -14.02 12.80 -0.74
CA GLY A 64 -14.57 13.42 -1.94
C GLY A 64 -14.59 12.47 -3.14
N LYS A 65 -13.85 12.82 -4.20
CA LYS A 65 -13.69 12.03 -5.43
C LYS A 65 -12.55 11.00 -5.34
N TRP A 66 -11.74 11.08 -4.29
CA TRP A 66 -10.53 10.29 -4.16
C TRP A 66 -10.74 9.06 -3.29
N LYS A 67 -10.07 7.96 -3.68
CA LYS A 67 -10.00 6.73 -2.91
C LYS A 67 -8.58 6.57 -2.38
N TYR A 68 -8.51 6.33 -1.10
CA TYR A 68 -7.29 6.10 -0.37
C TYR A 68 -7.28 4.68 0.18
N TYR A 69 -6.09 4.10 0.22
CA TYR A 69 -5.88 2.74 0.71
C TYR A 69 -4.81 2.77 1.79
N ARG A 70 -4.97 1.89 2.77
CA ARG A 70 -3.99 1.63 3.83
C ARG A 70 -3.96 0.14 4.15
N LEU A 71 -2.87 -0.33 4.76
CA LEU A 71 -2.80 -1.69 5.29
C LEU A 71 -3.89 -1.91 6.35
N ALA A 72 -4.43 -3.12 6.41
CA ALA A 72 -5.45 -3.46 7.39
C ALA A 72 -4.87 -3.57 8.81
N GLU A 73 -5.43 -2.81 9.75
CA GLU A 73 -5.04 -2.82 11.17
C GLU A 73 -5.88 -3.79 12.03
N ARG A 74 -7.03 -4.24 11.54
CA ARG A 74 -7.96 -5.15 12.25
C ARG A 74 -8.27 -6.40 11.44
N GLU A 75 -8.73 -7.44 12.14
CA GLU A 75 -8.97 -8.83 11.73
C GLU A 75 -10.04 -9.01 10.63
N LEU A 76 -9.87 -8.37 9.46
CA LEU A 76 -10.67 -8.71 8.28
C LEU A 76 -10.38 -10.15 7.82
N ASN A 77 -9.15 -10.61 8.06
CA ASN A 77 -8.73 -11.99 7.87
C ASN A 77 -7.73 -12.35 8.99
N PRO A 78 -7.91 -13.48 9.69
CA PRO A 78 -7.05 -13.87 10.81
C PRO A 78 -5.57 -14.06 10.42
N TYR A 79 -5.28 -14.34 9.15
CA TYR A 79 -3.91 -14.55 8.65
C TYR A 79 -3.27 -13.29 8.05
N ALA A 80 -4.03 -12.22 7.79
CA ALA A 80 -3.53 -11.03 7.11
C ALA A 80 -2.29 -10.43 7.80
N HIS A 81 -2.34 -10.29 9.13
CA HIS A 81 -1.24 -9.71 9.90
C HIS A 81 0.07 -10.52 9.78
N GLN A 82 0.00 -11.85 9.73
CA GLN A 82 1.18 -12.72 9.60
C GLN A 82 1.85 -12.54 8.24
N PHE A 83 1.04 -12.50 7.17
CA PHE A 83 1.54 -12.26 5.82
C PHE A 83 2.10 -10.84 5.65
N LEU A 84 1.42 -9.82 6.19
CA LEU A 84 1.93 -8.45 6.17
C LEU A 84 3.25 -8.33 6.96
N ALA A 85 3.38 -8.99 8.10
CA ALA A 85 4.62 -9.02 8.87
C ALA A 85 5.76 -9.72 8.10
N LEU A 86 5.46 -10.80 7.38
CA LEU A 86 6.43 -11.48 6.51
C LEU A 86 6.88 -10.58 5.37
N ILE A 87 5.93 -9.98 4.64
CA ILE A 87 6.23 -9.04 3.54
C ILE A 87 7.04 -7.86 4.04
N ARG A 88 6.72 -7.32 5.22
CA ARG A 88 7.47 -6.21 5.83
C ARG A 88 8.94 -6.55 6.07
N LYS A 89 9.23 -7.76 6.53
CA LYS A 89 10.60 -8.23 6.76
C LYS A 89 11.31 -8.62 5.46
N ALA A 90 10.56 -9.10 4.47
CA ALA A 90 11.09 -9.51 3.18
C ALA A 90 11.22 -8.31 2.23
N MET A 91 12.08 -8.47 1.21
CA MET A 91 12.17 -7.53 0.06
C MET A 91 12.47 -6.07 0.46
N THR A 92 13.10 -5.88 1.61
CA THR A 92 13.53 -4.57 2.13
C THR A 92 14.64 -3.97 1.24
N ASP A 93 15.53 -4.81 0.73
CA ASP A 93 16.69 -4.41 -0.08
C ASP A 93 16.45 -4.55 -1.59
N ASP A 94 15.21 -4.80 -2.02
CA ASP A 94 14.90 -4.95 -3.44
C ASP A 94 14.97 -3.58 -4.15
N PRO A 95 15.78 -3.44 -5.23
CA PRO A 95 15.95 -2.16 -5.92
C PRO A 95 14.63 -1.54 -6.42
N ILE A 96 13.67 -2.37 -6.86
CA ILE A 96 12.39 -1.90 -7.39
C ILE A 96 11.54 -1.31 -6.26
N ILE A 97 11.55 -1.94 -5.08
CA ILE A 97 10.81 -1.45 -3.90
C ILE A 97 11.38 -0.12 -3.41
N ILE A 98 12.70 0.01 -3.43
CA ILE A 98 13.39 1.25 -3.05
C ILE A 98 13.03 2.37 -4.04
N GLU A 99 13.11 2.10 -5.34
CA GLU A 99 12.76 3.06 -6.38
C GLU A 99 11.29 3.52 -6.28
N ASP A 100 10.37 2.58 -6.06
CA ASP A 100 8.95 2.83 -5.85
C ASP A 100 8.71 3.80 -4.67
N GLY A 101 9.39 3.59 -3.54
CA GLY A 101 9.29 4.48 -2.38
C GLY A 101 9.80 5.91 -2.66
N ILE A 102 10.88 6.03 -3.44
CA ILE A 102 11.42 7.33 -3.86
C ILE A 102 10.43 8.05 -4.79
N LEU A 103 9.86 7.33 -5.75
CA LEU A 103 8.86 7.87 -6.68
C LEU A 103 7.58 8.31 -5.96
N LEU A 104 7.13 7.56 -4.96
CA LEU A 104 5.97 7.93 -4.15
C LEU A 104 6.21 9.26 -3.45
N THR A 105 7.37 9.42 -2.81
CA THR A 105 7.77 10.64 -2.10
C THR A 105 7.78 11.86 -3.04
N ARG A 106 8.33 11.70 -4.26
CA ARG A 106 8.34 12.75 -5.28
C ARG A 106 6.94 13.11 -5.76
N THR A 107 6.07 12.12 -5.92
CA THR A 107 4.70 12.31 -6.41
C THR A 107 3.80 13.01 -5.38
N ALA A 108 3.99 12.71 -4.09
CA ALA A 108 3.24 13.34 -2.99
C ALA A 108 3.49 14.86 -2.88
N LEU A 109 4.65 15.34 -3.32
CA LEU A 109 5.02 16.76 -3.31
C LEU A 109 4.47 17.54 -4.52
N SER A 110 3.88 16.87 -5.52
CA SER A 110 3.33 17.53 -6.71
C SER A 110 1.90 18.03 -6.46
N SER A 111 1.70 19.34 -6.54
CA SER A 111 0.45 20.07 -6.23
C SER A 111 -0.76 19.78 -7.12
N ARG A 112 -0.63 18.89 -8.13
CA ARG A 112 -1.75 18.37 -8.93
C ARG A 112 -2.28 17.03 -8.43
N ALA A 113 -1.59 16.40 -7.47
CA ALA A 113 -1.99 15.13 -6.90
C ALA A 113 -3.03 15.32 -5.79
N CYS A 114 -3.75 14.23 -5.54
CA CYS A 114 -4.71 14.04 -4.45
C CYS A 114 -4.26 14.77 -3.16
N PRO A 115 -5.16 15.49 -2.45
CA PRO A 115 -4.76 16.24 -1.27
C PRO A 115 -4.07 15.33 -0.25
N PRO A 116 -2.98 15.79 0.41
CA PRO A 116 -2.36 15.04 1.48
C PRO A 116 -3.40 14.74 2.55
N ASN A 117 -3.35 13.55 3.14
CA ASN A 117 -4.27 13.23 4.21
C ASN A 117 -4.00 14.17 5.40
N VAL A 118 -4.98 15.00 5.76
CA VAL A 118 -4.87 15.94 6.90
C VAL A 118 -4.63 15.21 8.23
N GLU A 119 -4.95 13.93 8.34
CA GLU A 119 -4.60 13.09 9.50
C GLU A 119 -3.11 12.70 9.55
N GLN A 120 -2.42 12.53 8.41
CA GLN A 120 -0.96 12.33 8.37
C GLN A 120 -0.23 13.61 8.81
N MET A 121 -0.74 14.79 8.46
CA MET A 121 -0.14 16.07 8.86
C MET A 121 -0.26 16.37 10.37
N ALA A 122 -1.19 15.73 11.09
CA ALA A 122 -1.39 15.92 12.53
C ALA A 122 -0.56 14.94 13.40
N GLY A 123 -0.01 13.87 12.80
CA GLY A 123 0.73 12.82 13.50
C GLY A 123 2.18 12.62 13.03
N ASP A 124 2.57 13.15 11.87
CA ASP A 124 3.86 12.80 11.30
C ASP A 124 4.98 13.70 11.83
N THR A 125 5.64 13.13 12.83
CA THR A 125 7.10 13.08 12.91
C THR A 125 7.65 12.49 11.59
N VAL A 126 7.63 13.26 10.50
CA VAL A 126 8.30 12.92 9.21
C VAL A 126 9.83 12.84 9.39
N ALA A 127 10.34 13.09 10.60
CA ALA A 127 11.75 13.06 10.94
C ALA A 127 12.32 11.69 11.37
N ASN A 128 11.52 10.66 11.67
CA ASN A 128 12.05 9.49 12.40
C ASN A 128 11.95 8.12 11.73
N ASN A 129 11.65 8.05 10.43
CA ASN A 129 11.66 6.76 9.73
C ASN A 129 12.31 6.79 8.34
N VAL A 130 13.21 7.76 8.12
CA VAL A 130 14.30 7.59 7.14
C VAL A 130 15.43 6.84 7.84
N ARG A 131 15.20 5.57 8.18
CA ARG A 131 16.28 4.66 8.57
C ARG A 131 16.41 3.58 7.51
N TRP A 132 16.95 4.01 6.38
CA TRP A 132 17.54 3.17 5.34
C TRP A 132 19.07 3.28 5.40
N LEU A 133 19.61 3.21 6.62
CA LEU A 133 21.02 3.01 6.99
C LEU A 133 21.10 2.36 8.39
#